data_AF-A0A530BF66-F1
#
_entry.id   AF-A0A530BF66-F1
#
_cell.length_a   1.000
_cell.length_b   1.000
_cell.length_c   1.000
_cell.angle_alpha   90.00
_cell.angle_beta   90.00
_cell.angle_gamma   90.00
#
_symmetry.space_group_name_H-M   'P 1'
#
loop_
_entity.id
_entity.type
_entity.pdbx_description
1 polymer ?
#
loop_
_entity_poly.entity_id
_entity_poly.type
_entity_poly.pdbx_seq_one_letter_code
_entity_poly.pdbx_strand_id
1 'polypeptide(L)'
;GVNLEIATLDQKREAVDPQETLAHYLTDGRGENLVVNGEQRHVVSYMKDFLFKPEQARTPVRELSGGERARLLLARVLARPANLLVLDEPTNDLDMETLELLQELVAGFAGTVILVSHDRDFLDRTVT
;
A
#
# COMPACT_ATOMS: atom_id res chain seq x y z
N GLY A 1 9.64 -14.20 -22.85
CA GLY A 1 8.28 -13.91 -22.36
C GLY A 1 8.40 -12.77 -21.37
N VAL A 2 7.44 -11.85 -21.34
CA VAL A 2 7.39 -10.83 -20.29
C VAL A 2 7.08 -11.53 -18.96
N ASN A 3 8.00 -11.45 -18.00
CA ASN A 3 7.76 -11.93 -16.64
C ASN A 3 6.77 -10.95 -15.99
N LEU A 4 5.50 -11.34 -15.91
CA LEU A 4 4.46 -10.56 -15.25
C LEU A 4 4.56 -10.77 -13.73
N GLU A 5 4.76 -9.69 -12.99
CA GLU A 5 4.74 -9.65 -11.53
C GLU A 5 3.50 -8.85 -11.12
N ILE A 6 2.51 -9.55 -10.59
CA ILE A 6 1.19 -9.00 -10.30
C ILE A 6 1.10 -8.72 -8.80
N ALA A 7 0.78 -7.48 -8.47
CA ALA A 7 0.36 -7.08 -7.13
C ALA A 7 -1.14 -6.84 -7.13
N THR A 8 -1.86 -7.41 -6.17
CA THR A 8 -3.32 -7.31 -6.07
C THR A 8 -3.69 -6.78 -4.70
N LEU A 9 -4.58 -5.79 -4.68
CA LEU A 9 -5.30 -5.33 -3.51
C LEU A 9 -6.78 -5.68 -3.74
N ASP A 10 -7.28 -6.69 -3.03
CA ASP A 10 -8.68 -7.10 -3.07
C ASP A 10 -9.38 -6.81 -1.73
N GLN A 11 -10.72 -6.91 -1.71
CA GLN A 11 -11.49 -6.75 -0.48
C GLN A 11 -11.23 -7.85 0.56
N LYS A 12 -10.62 -8.98 0.16
CA LYS A 12 -10.26 -10.05 1.08
C LYS A 12 -8.96 -9.68 1.76
N ARG A 13 -9.05 -8.74 2.71
CA ARG A 13 -7.95 -8.35 3.61
C ARG A 13 -7.15 -9.60 3.96
N GLU A 14 -5.91 -9.69 3.47
CA GLU A 14 -4.99 -10.75 3.86
C GLU A 14 -5.01 -10.83 5.39
N ALA A 15 -5.00 -12.05 5.93
CA ALA A 15 -5.05 -12.24 7.37
C ALA A 15 -3.77 -11.67 8.00
N VAL A 16 -3.79 -10.38 8.34
CA VAL A 16 -2.68 -9.71 9.01
C VAL A 16 -2.64 -10.17 10.46
N ASP A 17 -1.47 -10.56 10.96
CA ASP A 17 -1.31 -10.87 12.38
C ASP A 17 -1.56 -9.58 13.19
N PRO A 18 -2.62 -9.53 14.02
CA PRO A 18 -2.97 -8.33 14.77
C PRO A 18 -1.90 -7.90 15.79
N GLN A 19 -1.00 -8.79 16.19
CA GLN A 19 0.07 -8.50 17.14
C GLN A 19 1.38 -8.09 16.47
N GLU A 20 1.50 -8.29 15.16
CA GLU A 20 2.65 -7.84 14.40
C GLU A 20 2.74 -6.31 14.41
N THR A 21 3.96 -5.77 14.47
CA THR A 21 4.15 -4.32 14.42
C THR A 21 4.13 -3.83 12.97
N LEU A 22 3.76 -2.57 12.78
CA LEU A 22 3.73 -1.93 11.46
C LEU A 22 5.04 -2.12 10.68
N ALA A 23 6.19 -1.85 11.30
CA ALA A 23 7.48 -1.99 10.63
C ALA A 23 7.81 -3.44 10.29
N HIS A 24 7.47 -4.38 11.17
CA HIS A 24 7.70 -5.81 10.95
C HIS A 24 6.84 -6.33 9.79
N TYR A 25 5.58 -5.90 9.72
CA TYR A 25 4.67 -6.22 8.62
C TYR A 25 5.21 -5.76 7.26
N LEU A 26 5.77 -4.54 7.21
CA LEU A 26 6.37 -4.01 5.97
C LEU A 26 7.64 -4.77 5.56
N THR A 27 8.47 -5.18 6.52
CA THR A 27 9.77 -5.83 6.24
C THR A 27 9.69 -7.36 6.16
N ASP A 28 8.51 -7.99 6.28
CA ASP A 28 8.38 -9.45 6.47
C ASP A 28 9.21 -9.96 7.66
N GLY A 29 9.37 -9.13 8.69
CA GLY A 29 10.24 -9.40 9.83
C GLY A 29 11.74 -9.39 9.51
N ARG A 30 12.15 -8.95 8.33
CA ARG A 30 13.54 -8.94 7.89
C ARG A 30 14.19 -7.58 8.15
N GLY A 31 14.66 -7.39 9.38
CA GLY A 31 15.44 -6.21 9.75
C GLY A 31 14.68 -4.89 9.57
N GLU A 32 15.42 -3.82 9.27
CA GLU A 32 14.91 -2.43 9.21
C GLU A 32 14.84 -1.87 7.77
N ASN A 33 15.12 -2.69 6.77
CA ASN A 33 15.12 -2.28 5.37
C ASN A 33 14.19 -3.16 4.54
N LEU A 34 13.61 -2.57 3.50
CA LEU A 34 12.83 -3.25 2.48
C LEU A 34 13.35 -2.87 1.10
N VAL A 35 13.10 -3.74 0.12
CA VAL A 35 13.43 -3.47 -1.28
C VAL A 35 12.15 -3.02 -1.96
N VAL A 36 12.13 -1.80 -2.49
CA VAL A 36 10.98 -1.22 -3.20
C VAL A 36 11.46 -0.89 -4.61
N ASN A 37 10.80 -1.44 -5.64
CA ASN A 37 11.19 -1.24 -7.05
C ASN A 37 12.67 -1.52 -7.34
N GLY A 38 13.27 -2.50 -6.66
CA GLY A 38 14.68 -2.86 -6.80
C GLY A 38 15.66 -1.98 -6.02
N GLU A 39 15.19 -0.94 -5.32
CA GLU A 39 16.01 -0.08 -4.47
C GLU A 39 15.82 -0.41 -2.98
N GLN A 40 16.92 -0.49 -2.24
CA GLN A 40 16.87 -0.71 -0.80
C GLN A 40 16.52 0.60 -0.08
N ARG A 41 15.45 0.60 0.71
CA ARG A 41 15.02 1.74 1.52
C ARG A 41 14.85 1.33 2.98
N HIS A 42 15.07 2.29 3.89
CA HIS A 42 14.82 2.11 5.31
C HIS A 42 13.32 2.15 5.60
N VAL A 43 12.82 1.26 6.46
CA VAL A 43 11.39 1.10 6.75
C VAL A 43 10.75 2.38 7.26
N VAL A 44 11.42 3.11 8.14
CA VAL A 44 10.90 4.38 8.69
C VAL A 44 10.80 5.46 7.60
N SER A 45 11.68 5.45 6.60
CA SER A 45 11.60 6.41 5.50
C SER A 45 10.42 6.06 4.59
N TYR A 46 10.24 4.78 4.29
CA TYR A 46 9.11 4.30 3.49
C TYR A 46 7.77 4.54 4.18
N MET A 47 7.69 4.31 5.49
CA MET A 47 6.52 4.62 6.31
C MET A 47 6.04 6.07 6.17
N LYS A 48 6.96 7.03 6.06
CA LYS A 48 6.61 8.44 5.91
C LYS A 48 5.92 8.72 4.58
N ASP A 49 6.27 7.99 3.52
CA ASP A 49 5.61 8.10 2.21
C ASP A 49 4.14 7.68 2.29
N PHE A 50 3.78 6.88 3.30
CA PHE A 50 2.41 6.46 3.61
C PHE A 50 1.85 7.17 4.86
N LEU A 51 2.42 8.34 5.19
CA LEU A 51 1.92 9.24 6.23
C LEU A 51 1.96 8.65 7.65
N PHE A 52 2.78 7.63 7.87
CA PHE A 52 3.04 7.10 9.20
C PHE A 52 4.18 7.87 9.88
N LYS A 53 4.01 8.11 11.19
CA LYS A 53 5.05 8.71 12.00
C LYS A 53 6.09 7.65 12.40
N PRO A 54 7.37 8.01 12.59
CA PRO A 54 8.42 7.08 13.02
C PRO A 54 8.08 6.32 14.31
N GLU A 55 7.37 6.96 15.24
CA GLU A 55 6.99 6.37 16.53
C GLU A 55 5.98 5.22 16.35
N GLN A 56 5.23 5.21 15.24
CA GLN A 56 4.26 4.17 14.92
C GLN A 56 4.91 2.87 14.41
N ALA A 57 6.23 2.84 14.21
CA ALA A 57 6.93 1.66 13.68
C ALA A 57 6.74 0.42 14.57
N ARG A 58 6.59 0.63 15.88
CA ARG A 58 6.39 -0.43 16.88
C ARG A 58 4.92 -0.63 17.26
N THR A 59 4.00 0.13 16.65
CA THR A 59 2.57 0.01 16.92
C THR A 59 2.06 -1.31 16.36
N PRO A 60 1.37 -2.15 17.16
CA PRO A 60 0.69 -3.35 16.67
C PRO A 60 -0.38 -3.02 15.64
N VAL A 61 -0.54 -3.85 14.60
CA VAL A 61 -1.55 -3.62 13.54
C VAL A 61 -2.97 -3.50 14.10
N ARG A 62 -3.29 -4.22 15.19
CA ARG A 62 -4.61 -4.11 15.84
C ARG A 62 -4.93 -2.71 16.37
N GLU A 63 -3.92 -1.89 16.68
CA GLU A 63 -4.09 -0.54 17.22
C GLU A 63 -4.25 0.52 16.13
N LEU A 64 -3.99 0.16 14.87
CA LEU A 64 -4.20 1.04 13.72
C LEU A 64 -5.70 1.22 13.45
N SER A 65 -6.09 2.45 13.14
CA SER A 65 -7.42 2.80 12.64
C SER A 65 -7.70 2.16 11.27
N GLY A 66 -8.96 2.22 10.81
CA GLY A 66 -9.35 1.68 9.50
C GLY A 66 -8.51 2.26 8.34
N GLY A 67 -8.39 3.59 8.27
CA GLY A 67 -7.60 4.27 7.25
C GLY A 67 -6.09 3.98 7.37
N GLU A 68 -5.54 3.89 8.59
CA GLU A 68 -4.14 3.49 8.78
C GLU A 68 -3.88 2.05 8.33
N ARG A 69 -4.81 1.12 8.59
CA ARG A 69 -4.68 -0.25 8.07
C ARG A 69 -4.72 -0.28 6.55
N ALA A 70 -5.58 0.53 5.93
CA ALA A 70 -5.65 0.61 4.48
C ALA A 70 -4.34 1.16 3.88
N ARG A 71 -3.77 2.23 4.47
CA ARG A 71 -2.43 2.74 4.11
C ARG A 71 -1.33 1.70 4.28
N LEU A 72 -1.39 0.91 5.36
CA LEU A 72 -0.42 -0.16 5.60
C LEU A 72 -0.50 -1.26 4.52
N LEU A 73 -1.72 -1.63 4.11
CA LEU A 73 -1.93 -2.59 3.02
C LEU A 73 -1.40 -2.04 1.69
N LEU A 74 -1.68 -0.78 1.37
CA LEU A 74 -1.15 -0.11 0.18
C LEU A 74 0.39 -0.11 0.17
N ALA A 75 1.00 0.29 1.29
CA ALA A 75 2.45 0.26 1.46
C ALA A 75 3.02 -1.15 1.26
N ARG A 76 2.34 -2.18 1.75
CA ARG A 76 2.77 -3.57 1.59
C ARG A 76 2.72 -4.06 0.15
N VAL A 77 1.63 -3.75 -0.54
CA VAL A 77 1.41 -4.14 -1.95
C VAL A 77 2.44 -3.45 -2.85
N LEU A 78 2.71 -2.17 -2.63
CA LEU A 78 3.64 -1.37 -3.43
C LEU A 78 5.11 -1.57 -3.08
N ALA A 79 5.42 -2.14 -1.91
CA ALA A 79 6.77 -2.55 -1.59
C ALA A 79 7.23 -3.72 -2.46
N ARG A 80 6.31 -4.56 -2.96
CA ARG A 80 6.67 -5.71 -3.79
C ARG A 80 6.95 -5.26 -5.23
N PRO A 81 7.96 -5.86 -5.91
CA PRO A 81 8.16 -5.60 -7.31
C PRO A 81 6.93 -6.08 -8.08
N ALA A 82 6.31 -5.17 -8.82
CA ALA A 82 5.14 -5.44 -9.63
C ALA A 82 5.15 -4.58 -10.89
N ASN A 83 4.74 -5.17 -12.00
CA ASN A 83 4.51 -4.47 -13.27
C ASN A 83 3.03 -4.44 -13.66
N LEU A 84 2.17 -5.12 -12.88
CA LEU A 84 0.72 -5.03 -12.96
C LEU A 84 0.15 -4.86 -11.55
N LEU A 85 -0.53 -3.74 -11.30
CA LEU A 85 -1.25 -3.47 -10.06
C LEU A 85 -2.75 -3.65 -10.31
N VAL A 86 -3.40 -4.53 -9.56
CA VAL A 86 -4.85 -4.75 -9.63
C VAL A 86 -5.48 -4.25 -8.33
N LEU A 87 -6.38 -3.28 -8.44
CA LEU A 87 -7.06 -2.65 -7.31
C LEU A 87 -8.57 -2.90 -7.46
N ASP A 88 -9.17 -3.66 -6.54
CA ASP A 88 -10.61 -3.98 -6.55
C ASP A 88 -11.33 -3.28 -5.38
N GLU A 89 -12.18 -2.30 -5.71
CA GLU A 89 -12.84 -1.37 -4.79
C GLU A 89 -11.90 -0.76 -3.74
N PRO A 90 -10.76 -0.17 -4.16
CA PRO A 90 -9.73 0.30 -3.23
C PRO A 90 -10.15 1.55 -2.47
N THR A 91 -11.22 2.25 -2.90
CA THR A 91 -11.71 3.49 -2.29
C THR A 91 -12.52 3.24 -1.02
N ASN A 92 -12.97 2.00 -0.80
CA ASN A 92 -13.81 1.68 0.34
C ASN A 92 -13.02 1.78 1.66
N ASP A 93 -13.65 2.31 2.70
CA ASP A 93 -13.05 2.57 4.02
C ASP A 93 -11.81 3.50 4.02
N LEU A 94 -11.50 4.18 2.90
CA LEU A 94 -10.42 5.17 2.84
C LEU A 94 -10.89 6.55 3.32
N ASP A 95 -10.04 7.21 4.09
CA ASP A 95 -10.18 8.64 4.33
C ASP A 95 -9.69 9.43 3.10
N MET A 96 -10.04 10.72 3.04
CA MET A 96 -9.67 11.61 1.94
C MET A 96 -8.15 11.67 1.72
N GLU A 97 -7.38 11.66 2.81
CA GLU A 97 -5.91 11.71 2.77
C GLU A 97 -5.32 10.45 2.12
N THR A 98 -5.88 9.27 2.41
CA THR A 98 -5.48 8.01 1.79
C THR A 98 -5.93 7.92 0.32
N LEU A 99 -7.08 8.49 -0.02
CA LEU A 99 -7.54 8.58 -1.41
C LEU A 99 -6.61 9.44 -2.27
N GLU A 100 -6.12 10.57 -1.74
CA GLU A 100 -5.16 11.43 -2.42
C GLU A 100 -3.82 10.71 -2.62
N LEU A 101 -3.31 10.05 -1.57
CA LEU A 101 -2.12 9.21 -1.66
C LEU A 101 -2.27 8.11 -2.73
N LEU A 102 -3.41 7.41 -2.75
CA LEU A 102 -3.67 6.36 -3.73
C LEU A 102 -3.65 6.91 -5.18
N GLN A 103 -4.23 8.09 -5.40
CA GLN A 103 -4.18 8.78 -6.70
C GLN A 103 -2.75 9.06 -7.14
N GLU A 104 -1.92 9.64 -6.26
CA GLU A 104 -0.51 9.92 -6.56
C GLU A 104 0.27 8.65 -6.89
N LEU A 105 0.02 7.57 -6.15
CA LEU A 105 0.68 6.27 -6.35
C LEU A 105 0.28 5.62 -7.67
N VAL A 106 -1.01 5.67 -8.03
CA VAL A 106 -1.50 5.14 -9.31
C VAL A 106 -0.95 5.96 -10.47
N ALA A 107 -0.95 7.30 -10.37
CA ALA A 107 -0.40 8.19 -11.39
C ALA A 107 1.12 8.01 -11.58
N GLY A 108 1.85 7.67 -10.51
CA GLY A 108 3.30 7.43 -10.53
C GLY A 108 3.71 5.99 -10.84
N PHE A 109 2.78 5.04 -10.98
CA PHE A 109 3.11 3.64 -11.19
C PHE A 109 3.62 3.39 -12.61
N ALA A 110 4.87 2.94 -12.75
CA ALA A 110 5.50 2.71 -14.05
C ALA A 110 4.94 1.50 -14.82
N GLY A 111 4.18 0.63 -14.15
CA GLY A 111 3.55 -0.54 -14.74
C GLY A 111 2.14 -0.26 -15.27
N THR A 112 1.36 -1.33 -15.44
CA THR A 112 -0.07 -1.23 -15.76
C THR A 112 -0.89 -1.24 -14.48
N VAL A 113 -1.88 -0.37 -14.36
CA VAL A 113 -2.86 -0.40 -13.27
C VAL A 113 -4.23 -0.83 -13.81
N ILE A 114 -4.82 -1.85 -13.21
CA ILE A 114 -6.21 -2.23 -13.39
C ILE A 114 -6.95 -1.77 -12.14
N LEU A 115 -7.78 -0.75 -12.30
CA LEU A 115 -8.59 -0.19 -11.22
C LEU A 115 -10.06 -0.55 -11.47
N VAL A 116 -10.67 -1.23 -10.51
CA VAL A 116 -12.10 -1.51 -10.45
C VAL A 116 -12.65 -0.73 -9.26
N SER A 117 -13.56 0.21 -9.51
CA SER A 117 -14.23 0.95 -8.44
C SER A 117 -15.62 1.38 -8.87
N HIS A 118 -16.54 1.49 -7.92
CA HIS A 118 -17.85 2.10 -8.14
C HIS A 118 -17.83 3.62 -7.89
N ASP A 119 -16.73 4.17 -7.38
CA ASP A 119 -16.54 5.60 -7.12
C ASP A 119 -16.14 6.34 -8.40
N ARG A 120 -17.10 7.06 -8.98
CA ARG A 120 -16.90 7.82 -10.23
C ARG A 120 -15.98 9.02 -10.04
N ASP A 121 -16.04 9.70 -8.90
CA ASP A 121 -15.21 10.88 -8.65
C ASP A 121 -13.72 10.49 -8.54
N PHE A 122 -13.44 9.32 -7.95
CA PHE A 122 -12.09 8.75 -7.91
C PHE A 122 -11.60 8.35 -9.31
N LEU A 123 -12.44 7.67 -10.10
CA LEU A 123 -12.10 7.27 -11.46
C LEU A 123 -11.79 8.49 -12.34
N ASP A 124 -12.63 9.52 -12.29
CA ASP A 124 -12.47 10.74 -13.10
C ASP A 124 -11.18 11.52 -12.77
N ARG A 125 -10.68 11.40 -11.53
CA ARG A 125 -9.43 12.04 -11.11
C ARG A 125 -8.18 11.22 -11.41
N THR A 126 -8.32 9.91 -11.52
CA THR A 126 -7.18 8.97 -11.65
C THR A 126 -6.94 8.54 -13.09
N VAL A 127 -7.97 8.46 -13.91
CA VAL A 127 -7.91 7.98 -15.30
C VAL A 127 -7.80 9.17 -16.25
N THR A 128 -6.66 9.28 -16.96
CA THR A 128 -6.45 10.25 -18.06
C THR A 128 -6.43 9.53 -19.41
#